data_AF-A0A9D8NRV5-F1
#
_entry.id   AF-A0A9D8NRV5-F1
#
_cell.length_a   1.000
_cell.length_b   1.000
_cell.length_c   1.000
_cell.angle_alpha   90.00
_cell.angle_beta   90.00
_cell.angle_gamma   90.00
#
_symmetry.space_group_name_H-M   'P 1'
#
loop_
_entity.id
_entity.type
_entity.pdbx_description
1 polymer ?
#
loop_
_entity_poly.entity_id
_entity_poly.type
_entity_poly.pdbx_seq_one_letter_code
_entity_poly.pdbx_strand_id
1 'polypeptide(L)'
;MSIARRPRARWSAGSPRFPRRSACDCSGRRRPPVPRRPERADRTRSGVFDAGDGTGSRGEGRRYHGGMVHSAARIGSFLLVAAPLSALAIASADSPRSSAAPAPPPAAKVDPVTDTFHGQQVVDEYRWLEALEKDSKEVADWTTAQNDYTRARLDALACRSKVEEALRPLMQIGSISAPRMGGNFYIYTERSGTQNQPVVK
;
A
#
# COMPACT_ATOMS: atom_id res chain seq x y z
N MET A 1 32.98 -32.09 19.37
CA MET A 1 32.20 -30.85 19.20
C MET A 1 30.82 -31.20 18.68
N SER A 2 29.77 -30.94 19.47
CA SER A 2 28.40 -31.40 19.20
C SER A 2 27.61 -30.35 18.41
N ILE A 3 27.06 -30.72 17.26
CA ILE A 3 26.27 -29.85 16.38
C ILE A 3 24.83 -29.82 16.90
N ALA A 4 24.45 -28.69 17.51
CA ALA A 4 23.08 -28.45 17.97
C ALA A 4 22.14 -28.26 16.75
N ARG A 5 21.24 -29.23 16.53
CA ARG A 5 20.17 -29.13 15.53
C ARG A 5 19.10 -28.15 16.04
N ARG A 6 18.99 -26.98 15.42
CA ARG A 6 17.89 -26.03 15.68
C ARG A 6 16.57 -26.59 15.14
N PRO A 7 15.44 -26.49 15.87
CA PRO A 7 14.15 -26.99 15.41
C PRO A 7 13.63 -26.15 14.23
N ARG A 8 13.06 -26.84 13.23
CA ARG A 8 12.37 -26.22 12.09
C ARG A 8 11.12 -25.49 12.59
N ALA A 9 11.03 -24.19 12.32
CA ALA A 9 9.81 -23.41 12.53
C ALA A 9 8.70 -23.95 11.61
N ARG A 10 7.64 -24.46 12.22
CA ARG A 10 6.43 -24.90 11.53
C ARG A 10 5.56 -23.66 11.31
N TRP A 11 5.44 -23.21 10.06
CA TRP A 11 4.51 -22.16 9.68
C TRP A 11 3.08 -22.70 9.78
N SER A 12 2.32 -22.19 10.74
CA SER A 12 0.89 -22.46 10.85
C SER A 12 0.16 -21.73 9.72
N ALA A 13 -0.53 -22.47 8.86
CA ALA A 13 -1.46 -21.94 7.86
C ALA A 13 -2.72 -21.39 8.55
N GLY A 14 -2.58 -20.24 9.20
CA GLY A 14 -3.69 -19.45 9.72
C GLY A 14 -3.57 -18.06 9.14
N SER A 15 -4.01 -17.87 7.89
CA SER A 15 -4.06 -16.53 7.29
C SER A 15 -4.94 -15.65 8.17
N PRO A 16 -4.46 -14.50 8.67
CA PRO A 16 -5.33 -13.56 9.35
C PRO A 16 -6.43 -13.16 8.38
N ARG A 17 -7.70 -13.34 8.76
CA ARG A 17 -8.81 -12.72 8.05
C ARG A 17 -8.70 -11.22 8.30
N PHE A 18 -8.00 -10.52 7.41
CA PHE A 18 -8.00 -9.06 7.41
C PHE A 18 -9.45 -8.59 7.26
N PRO A 19 -9.96 -7.74 8.16
CA PRO A 19 -11.29 -7.17 7.98
C PRO A 19 -11.31 -6.44 6.64
N ARG A 20 -12.28 -6.77 5.79
CA ARG A 20 -12.54 -6.03 4.54
C ARG A 20 -12.96 -4.62 4.93
N ARG A 21 -11.99 -3.72 5.16
CA ARG A 21 -12.28 -2.29 5.25
C ARG A 21 -13.03 -1.91 3.98
N SER A 22 -14.20 -1.30 4.13
CA SER A 22 -14.98 -0.83 2.99
C SER A 22 -14.07 0.12 2.19
N ALA A 23 -13.68 -0.32 0.99
CA ALA A 23 -12.82 0.45 0.10
C ALA A 23 -13.66 1.59 -0.50
N CYS A 24 -13.89 2.64 0.27
CA CYS A 24 -14.32 3.89 -0.28
C CYS A 24 -13.13 4.47 -1.08
N ASP A 25 -13.41 4.90 -2.31
CA ASP A 25 -12.49 5.67 -3.12
C ASP A 25 -12.18 7.03 -2.46
N CYS A 26 -11.18 7.74 -2.96
CA CYS A 26 -10.81 9.08 -2.53
C CYS A 26 -11.96 10.09 -2.56
N SER A 27 -13.01 9.81 -3.36
CA SER A 27 -14.27 10.55 -3.40
C SER A 27 -15.30 10.15 -2.33
N GLY A 28 -14.97 9.23 -1.41
CA GLY A 28 -15.90 8.70 -0.39
C GLY A 28 -16.91 7.66 -0.91
N ARG A 29 -16.87 7.34 -2.21
CA ARG A 29 -17.78 6.35 -2.84
C ARG A 29 -17.28 4.94 -2.64
N ARG A 30 -18.16 4.00 -2.29
CA ARG A 30 -17.81 2.57 -2.24
C ARG A 30 -17.33 2.11 -3.62
N ARG A 31 -16.15 1.51 -3.69
CA ARG A 31 -15.66 0.90 -4.94
C ARG A 31 -16.58 -0.26 -5.34
N PRO A 32 -16.99 -0.36 -6.62
CA PRO A 32 -17.72 -1.52 -7.10
C PRO A 32 -16.83 -2.78 -6.99
N PRO A 33 -17.42 -3.97 -6.78
CA PRO A 33 -16.66 -5.22 -6.75
C PRO A 33 -15.97 -5.43 -8.10
N VAL A 34 -14.65 -5.68 -8.08
CA VAL A 34 -13.90 -6.04 -9.29
C VAL A 34 -14.42 -7.41 -9.76
N PRO A 35 -14.85 -7.56 -11.03
CA PRO A 35 -15.29 -8.84 -11.55
C PRO A 35 -14.13 -9.85 -11.48
N ARG A 36 -14.41 -11.06 -11.02
CA ARG A 36 -13.40 -12.14 -11.03
C ARG A 36 -13.03 -12.42 -12.49
N ARG A 37 -11.74 -12.32 -12.80
CA ARG A 37 -11.22 -12.77 -14.10
C ARG A 37 -11.63 -14.25 -14.27
N PRO A 38 -12.20 -14.65 -15.41
CA PRO A 38 -12.55 -16.04 -15.62
C PRO A 38 -11.31 -16.91 -15.46
N GLU A 39 -11.46 -17.99 -14.70
CA GLU A 39 -10.44 -18.98 -14.45
C GLU A 39 -10.01 -19.57 -15.80
N ARG A 40 -8.78 -19.28 -16.21
CA ARG A 40 -8.22 -19.84 -17.43
C ARG A 40 -8.15 -21.35 -17.20
N ALA A 41 -8.94 -22.12 -17.95
CA ALA A 41 -8.98 -23.57 -17.88
C ALA A 41 -7.55 -24.13 -17.82
N ASP A 42 -7.22 -24.69 -16.67
CA ASP A 42 -5.91 -25.25 -16.40
C ASP A 42 -5.78 -26.52 -17.24
N ARG A 43 -4.87 -26.50 -18.20
CA ARG A 43 -4.60 -27.65 -19.07
C ARG A 43 -3.85 -28.66 -18.20
N THR A 44 -4.59 -29.59 -17.62
CA THR A 44 -4.12 -30.66 -16.72
C THR A 44 -2.84 -31.31 -17.24
N ARG A 45 -1.73 -31.08 -16.54
CA ARG A 45 -0.54 -31.92 -16.63
C ARG A 45 -0.65 -32.98 -15.55
N SER A 46 -1.08 -34.17 -15.96
CA SER A 46 -1.05 -35.38 -15.12
C SER A 46 0.36 -35.61 -14.59
N GLY A 47 0.47 -35.65 -13.26
CA GLY A 47 1.66 -36.02 -12.51
C GLY A 47 1.20 -36.75 -11.27
N VAL A 48 1.06 -38.06 -11.41
CA VAL A 48 0.78 -39.04 -10.35
C VAL A 48 1.85 -38.92 -9.27
N PHE A 49 1.45 -38.79 -8.00
CA PHE A 49 2.31 -39.13 -6.87
C PHE A 49 1.50 -39.92 -5.84
N ASP A 50 2.07 -41.07 -5.52
CA ASP A 50 1.54 -42.20 -4.79
C ASP A 50 1.05 -41.89 -3.37
N ALA A 51 0.03 -42.65 -3.00
CA ALA A 51 -0.51 -42.74 -1.64
C ALA A 51 0.41 -43.60 -0.76
N GLY A 52 0.60 -43.17 0.49
CA GLY A 52 1.24 -43.96 1.53
C GLY A 52 0.46 -43.85 2.82
N ASP A 53 -0.35 -44.87 3.10
CA ASP A 53 -1.08 -45.08 4.35
C ASP A 53 -0.14 -45.28 5.54
N GLY A 54 -0.54 -44.74 6.69
CA GLY A 54 0.12 -44.93 7.98
C GLY A 54 -0.88 -44.82 9.11
N THR A 55 -1.37 -45.96 9.54
CA THR A 55 -2.42 -46.20 10.52
C THR A 55 -1.97 -45.90 11.98
N GLY A 56 -2.93 -45.40 12.77
CA GLY A 56 -3.15 -45.72 14.19
C GLY A 56 -2.13 -45.29 15.24
N SER A 57 -2.55 -44.46 16.21
CA SER A 57 -2.85 -44.98 17.55
C SER A 57 -3.49 -43.93 18.46
N ARG A 58 -4.38 -44.45 19.30
CA ARG A 58 -5.14 -43.85 20.41
C ARG A 58 -4.21 -43.16 21.42
N GLY A 59 -4.62 -41.99 21.91
CA GLY A 59 -3.92 -41.25 22.96
C GLY A 59 -4.87 -40.37 23.77
N GLU A 60 -5.51 -41.03 24.73
CA GLU A 60 -6.31 -40.57 25.87
C GLU A 60 -6.18 -39.12 26.34
N GLY A 61 -7.32 -38.44 26.44
CA GLY A 61 -7.44 -37.08 26.95
C GLY A 61 -7.18 -37.00 28.45
N ARG A 62 -6.15 -36.23 28.83
CA ARG A 62 -5.97 -35.78 30.22
C ARG A 62 -6.62 -34.42 30.43
N ARG A 63 -7.60 -34.43 31.34
CA ARG A 63 -8.26 -33.25 31.91
C ARG A 63 -7.21 -32.40 32.64
N TYR A 64 -7.14 -31.12 32.31
CA TYR A 64 -6.45 -30.13 33.15
C TYR A 64 -7.46 -29.53 34.13
N HIS A 65 -7.29 -29.85 35.41
CA HIS A 65 -7.78 -29.04 36.52
C HIS A 65 -6.74 -27.96 36.80
N GLY A 66 -7.08 -26.71 36.49
CA GLY A 66 -6.52 -25.51 37.12
C GLY A 66 -7.74 -24.65 37.45
N GLY A 67 -8.03 -24.34 38.70
CA GLY A 67 -7.13 -23.74 39.66
C GLY A 67 -7.77 -22.41 40.04
N MET A 68 -8.85 -22.53 40.81
CA MET A 68 -9.66 -21.43 41.34
C MET A 68 -8.81 -20.65 42.34
N VAL A 69 -8.50 -19.39 42.06
CA VAL A 69 -8.05 -18.46 43.09
C VAL A 69 -9.06 -17.33 43.22
N HIS A 70 -9.76 -17.38 44.35
CA HIS A 70 -10.63 -16.35 44.85
C HIS A 70 -9.78 -15.13 45.22
N SER A 71 -10.24 -13.93 44.87
CA SER A 71 -9.94 -12.77 45.71
C SER A 71 -11.05 -11.73 45.65
N ALA A 72 -11.80 -11.72 46.75
CA ALA A 72 -12.43 -10.60 47.44
C ALA A 72 -12.98 -9.42 46.64
N ALA A 73 -14.31 -9.41 46.58
CA ALA A 73 -15.22 -8.29 46.77
C ALA A 73 -14.62 -6.97 47.28
N ARG A 74 -15.02 -5.86 46.64
CA ARG A 74 -15.56 -4.68 47.34
C ARG A 74 -16.73 -4.10 46.57
N ILE A 75 -17.89 -4.17 47.23
CA ILE A 75 -19.17 -3.57 46.84
C ILE A 75 -19.13 -2.12 47.35
N GLY A 76 -19.09 -1.16 46.43
CA GLY A 76 -19.37 0.25 46.70
C GLY A 76 -20.69 0.59 46.02
N SER A 77 -21.74 0.73 46.82
CA SER A 77 -23.10 1.06 46.40
C SER A 77 -23.33 2.58 46.47
N PHE A 78 -24.37 3.04 45.77
CA PHE A 78 -25.02 4.36 45.85
C PHE A 78 -24.34 5.57 45.18
N LEU A 79 -24.89 5.99 44.04
CA LEU A 79 -25.92 7.05 44.03
C LEU A 79 -26.54 7.19 42.63
N LEU A 80 -27.85 6.97 42.59
CA LEU A 80 -28.77 7.22 41.49
C LEU A 80 -29.04 8.73 41.42
N VAL A 81 -28.73 9.39 40.31
CA VAL A 81 -29.28 10.70 39.97
C VAL A 81 -29.92 10.61 38.59
N ALA A 82 -31.19 10.95 38.54
CA ALA A 82 -32.07 10.89 37.38
C ALA A 82 -32.09 12.22 36.61
N ALA A 83 -32.05 12.11 35.27
CA ALA A 83 -32.62 13.02 34.24
C ALA A 83 -32.14 14.50 34.18
N PRO A 84 -32.11 15.17 32.99
CA PRO A 84 -32.99 14.94 31.84
C PRO A 84 -32.31 14.69 30.49
N LEU A 85 -33.08 14.02 29.62
CA LEU A 85 -32.88 13.93 28.18
C LEU A 85 -32.76 15.33 27.56
N SER A 86 -31.54 15.74 27.20
CA SER A 86 -31.34 16.74 26.16
C SER A 86 -31.33 16.04 24.82
N ALA A 87 -32.38 16.27 24.02
CA ALA A 87 -32.45 15.87 22.63
C ALA A 87 -31.33 16.57 21.85
N LEU A 88 -30.24 15.85 21.59
CA LEU A 88 -29.17 16.31 20.71
C LEU A 88 -29.67 16.17 19.27
N ALA A 89 -30.22 17.25 18.72
CA ALA A 89 -30.50 17.36 17.31
C ALA A 89 -29.18 17.15 16.55
N ILE A 90 -29.06 16.00 15.88
CA ILE A 90 -27.98 15.71 14.95
C ILE A 90 -28.24 16.57 13.72
N ALA A 91 -27.77 17.82 13.76
CA ALA A 91 -27.71 18.65 12.57
C ALA A 91 -26.70 17.98 11.63
N SER A 92 -27.20 17.20 10.68
CA SER A 92 -26.45 16.79 9.51
C SER A 92 -26.04 18.06 8.78
N ALA A 93 -24.84 18.55 9.08
CA ALA A 93 -24.16 19.55 8.27
C ALA A 93 -23.83 18.88 6.94
N ASP A 94 -24.81 18.86 6.04
CA ASP A 94 -24.59 18.53 4.64
C ASP A 94 -23.91 19.76 4.04
N SER A 95 -22.58 19.84 4.21
CA SER A 95 -21.77 20.87 3.59
C SER A 95 -21.96 20.74 2.07
N PRO A 96 -22.46 21.78 1.38
CA PRO A 96 -22.59 21.74 -0.06
C PRO A 96 -21.18 21.57 -0.64
N ARG A 97 -20.92 20.40 -1.22
CA ARG A 97 -19.71 20.19 -2.03
C ARG A 97 -19.88 21.08 -3.26
N SER A 98 -19.22 22.24 -3.25
CA SER A 98 -19.06 23.06 -4.44
C SER A 98 -18.38 22.21 -5.52
N SER A 99 -19.19 21.73 -6.47
CA SER A 99 -18.74 20.94 -7.62
C SER A 99 -18.27 21.87 -8.73
N ALA A 100 -17.52 22.92 -8.40
CA ALA A 100 -16.83 23.70 -9.41
C ALA A 100 -15.80 22.79 -10.09
N ALA A 101 -15.85 22.71 -11.41
CA ALA A 101 -14.89 21.95 -12.17
C ALA A 101 -13.47 22.45 -11.86
N PRO A 102 -12.47 21.56 -11.81
CA PRO A 102 -11.07 21.95 -11.74
C PRO A 102 -10.73 23.06 -12.74
N ALA A 103 -10.18 24.19 -12.27
CA ALA A 103 -9.41 25.08 -13.13
C ALA A 103 -8.41 24.29 -13.99
N PRO A 104 -8.23 24.63 -15.28
CA PRO A 104 -7.33 23.92 -16.19
C PRO A 104 -5.86 24.05 -15.73
N PRO A 105 -4.96 23.18 -16.22
CA PRO A 105 -3.53 23.35 -16.00
C PRO A 105 -3.02 24.64 -16.65
N PRO A 106 -1.83 25.15 -16.22
CA PRO A 106 -1.19 26.28 -16.88
C PRO A 106 -1.02 26.03 -18.38
N ALA A 107 -1.34 27.02 -19.20
CA ALA A 107 -1.17 26.91 -20.64
C ALA A 107 0.32 26.96 -21.02
N ALA A 108 0.73 26.12 -21.96
CA ALA A 108 2.05 26.21 -22.57
C ALA A 108 2.05 27.30 -23.65
N LYS A 109 3.19 28.00 -23.80
CA LYS A 109 3.44 28.82 -24.99
C LYS A 109 3.47 27.91 -26.22
N VAL A 110 2.89 28.39 -27.31
CA VAL A 110 2.96 27.78 -28.64
C VAL A 110 4.00 28.55 -29.47
N ASP A 111 5.04 27.87 -29.92
CA ASP A 111 6.15 28.43 -30.69
C ASP A 111 6.49 27.46 -31.85
N PRO A 112 5.76 27.53 -32.98
CA PRO A 112 5.83 26.52 -34.04
C PRO A 112 7.18 26.47 -34.75
N VAL A 113 7.83 25.31 -34.69
CA VAL A 113 9.04 24.98 -35.45
C VAL A 113 8.70 23.92 -36.50
N THR A 114 9.00 24.19 -37.77
CA THR A 114 8.71 23.23 -38.86
C THR A 114 9.98 22.53 -39.31
N ASP A 115 9.99 21.20 -39.24
CA ASP A 115 11.05 20.34 -39.76
C ASP A 115 10.57 19.61 -41.01
N THR A 116 11.50 19.27 -41.92
CA THR A 116 11.19 18.48 -43.13
C THR A 116 11.86 17.12 -43.06
N PHE A 117 11.06 16.05 -42.98
CA PHE A 117 11.52 14.67 -42.98
C PHE A 117 11.10 13.99 -44.28
N HIS A 118 12.06 13.57 -45.11
CA HIS A 118 11.79 12.87 -46.37
C HIS A 118 10.81 13.62 -47.31
N GLY A 119 10.90 14.95 -47.33
CA GLY A 119 10.01 15.82 -48.11
C GLY A 119 8.63 16.08 -47.46
N GLN A 120 8.36 15.53 -46.28
CA GLN A 120 7.16 15.81 -45.50
C GLN A 120 7.45 16.86 -44.42
N GLN A 121 6.61 17.89 -44.33
CA GLN A 121 6.72 18.93 -43.30
C GLN A 121 6.01 18.49 -42.02
N VAL A 122 6.68 18.62 -40.87
CA VAL A 122 6.15 18.32 -39.54
C VAL A 122 6.34 19.56 -38.67
N VAL A 123 5.25 20.05 -38.07
CA VAL A 123 5.27 21.22 -37.18
C VAL A 123 5.30 20.73 -35.72
N ASP A 124 6.27 21.21 -34.96
CA ASP A 124 6.41 21.01 -33.54
C ASP A 124 6.19 22.34 -32.81
N GLU A 125 5.01 22.49 -32.21
CA GLU A 125 4.58 23.71 -31.48
C GLU A 125 5.32 23.94 -30.15
N TYR A 126 6.02 22.92 -29.65
CA TYR A 126 6.56 22.90 -28.30
C TYR A 126 8.04 22.54 -28.25
N ARG A 127 8.76 22.69 -29.36
CA ARG A 127 10.22 22.46 -29.45
C ARG A 127 11.01 23.14 -28.35
N TRP A 128 10.55 24.30 -27.89
CA TRP A 128 11.19 25.06 -26.81
C TRP A 128 11.25 24.29 -25.47
N LEU A 129 10.35 23.32 -25.23
CA LEU A 129 10.35 22.44 -24.05
C LEU A 129 11.47 21.38 -24.06
N GLU A 130 12.18 21.20 -25.18
CA GLU A 130 13.33 20.28 -25.25
C GLU A 130 14.58 20.82 -24.56
N ALA A 131 14.64 22.14 -24.31
CA ALA A 131 15.74 22.75 -23.59
C ALA A 131 15.79 22.26 -22.14
N LEU A 132 17.01 22.06 -21.61
CA LEU A 132 17.18 21.72 -20.20
C LEU A 132 16.87 22.94 -19.33
N GLU A 133 16.21 22.72 -18.18
CA GLU A 133 15.84 23.80 -17.24
C GLU A 133 17.03 24.65 -16.79
N LYS A 134 18.21 24.05 -16.66
CA LYS A 134 19.44 24.76 -16.29
C LYS A 134 19.87 25.79 -17.35
N ASP A 135 19.45 25.61 -18.60
CA ASP A 135 19.83 26.41 -19.75
C ASP A 135 18.65 27.29 -20.26
N SER A 136 17.42 27.03 -19.78
CA SER A 136 16.22 27.78 -20.15
C SER A 136 15.34 28.08 -18.95
N LYS A 137 15.29 29.37 -18.58
CA LYS A 137 14.38 29.87 -17.54
C LYS A 137 12.92 29.63 -17.91
N GLU A 138 12.58 29.72 -19.20
CA GLU A 138 11.20 29.54 -19.67
C GLU A 138 10.71 28.11 -19.38
N VAL A 139 11.54 27.10 -19.63
CA VAL A 139 11.22 25.70 -19.31
C VAL A 139 11.14 25.50 -17.80
N ALA A 140 12.08 26.03 -17.04
CA ALA A 140 12.07 25.92 -15.58
C ALA A 140 10.79 26.54 -14.95
N ASP A 141 10.38 27.71 -15.43
CA ASP A 141 9.17 28.39 -14.98
C ASP A 141 7.91 27.58 -15.35
N TRP A 142 7.86 27.05 -16.57
CA TRP A 142 6.74 26.21 -17.01
C TRP A 142 6.64 24.90 -16.22
N THR A 143 7.74 24.18 -16.01
CA THR A 143 7.77 22.96 -15.20
C THR A 143 7.31 23.26 -13.77
N THR A 144 7.76 24.36 -13.18
CA THR A 144 7.35 24.78 -11.84
C THR A 144 5.84 25.01 -11.79
N ALA A 145 5.28 25.75 -12.75
CA ALA A 145 3.85 25.99 -12.81
C ALA A 145 3.03 24.68 -12.95
N GLN A 146 3.48 23.74 -13.77
CA GLN A 146 2.82 22.43 -13.91
C GLN A 146 2.91 21.59 -12.62
N ASN A 147 4.07 21.59 -11.98
CA ASN A 147 4.29 20.89 -10.71
C ASN A 147 3.42 21.49 -9.60
N ASP A 148 3.33 22.81 -9.49
CA ASP A 148 2.50 23.50 -8.49
C ASP A 148 1.02 23.20 -8.71
N TYR A 149 0.55 23.25 -9.95
CA TYR A 149 -0.81 22.84 -10.29
C TYR A 149 -1.06 21.39 -9.87
N THR A 150 -0.15 20.47 -10.22
CA THR A 150 -0.27 19.05 -9.88
C THR A 150 -0.26 18.81 -8.38
N ARG A 151 0.63 19.50 -7.64
CA ARG A 151 0.71 19.44 -6.18
C ARG A 151 -0.58 19.93 -5.54
N ALA A 152 -1.08 21.10 -5.93
CA ALA A 152 -2.35 21.63 -5.45
C ALA A 152 -3.49 20.62 -5.63
N ARG A 153 -3.53 19.91 -6.77
CA ARG A 153 -4.54 18.87 -7.02
C ARG A 153 -4.37 17.63 -6.15
N LEU A 154 -3.17 17.08 -6.09
CA LEU A 154 -2.92 15.85 -5.37
C LEU A 154 -3.01 16.05 -3.86
N ASP A 155 -2.51 17.16 -3.34
CA ASP A 155 -2.50 17.46 -1.90
C ASP A 155 -3.90 17.79 -1.38
N ALA A 156 -4.82 18.27 -2.23
CA ALA A 156 -6.23 18.44 -1.88
C ALA A 156 -7.00 17.10 -1.74
N LEU A 157 -6.43 15.96 -2.12
CA LEU A 157 -7.09 14.66 -2.00
C LEU A 157 -7.11 14.19 -0.54
N ALA A 158 -8.30 14.18 0.07
CA ALA A 158 -8.49 13.76 1.47
C ALA A 158 -8.01 12.33 1.81
N CYS A 159 -7.85 11.45 0.81
CA CYS A 159 -7.36 10.10 0.99
C CYS A 159 -5.83 9.97 0.99
N ARG A 160 -5.09 11.02 0.58
CA ARG A 160 -3.65 10.95 0.31
C ARG A 160 -2.86 10.49 1.53
N SER A 161 -3.13 11.09 2.69
CA SER A 161 -2.48 10.72 3.96
C SER A 161 -2.75 9.26 4.35
N LYS A 162 -3.99 8.79 4.20
CA LYS A 162 -4.38 7.40 4.52
C LYS A 162 -3.66 6.38 3.64
N VAL A 163 -3.48 6.69 2.35
CA VAL A 163 -2.74 5.84 1.42
C VAL A 163 -1.26 5.82 1.80
N GLU A 164 -0.70 6.98 2.11
CA GLU A 164 0.70 7.10 2.53
C GLU A 164 0.98 6.33 3.83
N GLU A 165 0.12 6.47 4.85
CA GLU A 165 0.21 5.73 6.12
C GLU A 165 0.14 4.21 5.91
N ALA A 166 -0.67 3.75 4.96
CA ALA A 166 -0.78 2.33 4.64
C ALA A 166 0.44 1.79 3.87
N LEU A 167 1.00 2.56 2.93
CA LEU A 167 2.12 2.13 2.10
C LEU A 167 3.47 2.23 2.81
N ARG A 168 3.67 3.28 3.62
CA ARG A 168 4.96 3.56 4.26
C ARG A 168 5.56 2.37 5.01
N PRO A 169 4.86 1.66 5.92
CA PRO A 169 5.46 0.52 6.61
C PRO A 169 5.78 -0.67 5.68
N LEU A 170 5.04 -0.82 4.57
CA LEU A 170 5.28 -1.87 3.58
C LEU A 170 6.52 -1.58 2.73
N MET A 171 6.73 -0.31 2.38
CA MET A 171 7.92 0.13 1.63
C MET A 171 9.18 0.18 2.49
N GLN A 172 9.03 0.33 3.82
CA GLN A 172 10.12 0.34 4.77
C GLN A 172 10.57 -1.04 5.25
N ILE A 173 10.17 -2.11 4.55
CA ILE A 173 10.70 -3.44 4.79
C ILE A 173 12.11 -3.52 4.18
N GLY A 174 13.10 -3.86 5.01
CA GLY A 174 14.47 -4.06 4.57
C GLY A 174 14.61 -5.24 3.59
N SER A 175 15.62 -5.19 2.75
CA SER A 175 15.87 -6.21 1.73
C SER A 175 17.36 -6.54 1.60
N ILE A 176 17.66 -7.82 1.43
CA ILE A 176 18.99 -8.33 1.10
C ILE A 176 18.93 -9.10 -0.22
N SER A 177 19.90 -8.88 -1.10
CA SER A 177 20.02 -9.64 -2.34
C SER A 177 20.60 -11.02 -2.08
N ALA A 178 20.42 -11.94 -3.02
CA ALA A 178 21.20 -13.17 -3.02
C ALA A 178 22.71 -12.82 -3.12
N PRO A 179 23.57 -13.44 -2.29
CA PRO A 179 25.00 -13.22 -2.39
C PRO A 179 25.56 -13.85 -3.66
N ARG A 180 26.48 -13.15 -4.31
CA ARG A 180 27.24 -13.65 -5.47
C ARG A 180 28.72 -13.68 -5.15
N MET A 181 29.43 -14.65 -5.71
CA MET A 181 30.89 -14.69 -5.61
C MET A 181 31.51 -13.65 -6.56
N GLY A 182 32.42 -12.83 -6.03
CA GLY A 182 33.29 -11.95 -6.79
C GLY A 182 34.72 -12.12 -6.32
N GLY A 183 35.53 -12.87 -7.08
CA GLY A 183 36.85 -13.31 -6.62
C GLY A 183 36.73 -14.12 -5.32
N ASN A 184 37.39 -13.66 -4.26
CA ASN A 184 37.40 -14.31 -2.95
C ASN A 184 36.34 -13.76 -1.98
N PHE A 185 35.45 -12.87 -2.44
CA PHE A 185 34.43 -12.23 -1.61
C PHE A 185 33.02 -12.65 -2.02
N TYR A 186 32.12 -12.71 -1.03
CA TYR A 186 30.69 -12.68 -1.30
C TYR A 186 30.26 -11.23 -1.36
N ILE A 187 29.67 -10.84 -2.49
CA ILE A 187 29.14 -9.50 -2.71
C ILE A 187 27.62 -9.61 -2.69
N TYR A 188 26.96 -8.75 -1.93
CA TYR A 188 25.50 -8.63 -1.93
C TYR A 188 25.10 -7.17 -1.76
N THR A 189 23.82 -6.88 -1.94
CA THR A 189 23.28 -5.56 -1.63
C THR A 189 22.29 -5.65 -0.49
N GLU A 190 22.33 -4.65 0.37
CA GLU A 190 21.43 -4.54 1.51
C GLU A 190 20.82 -3.14 1.51
N ARG A 191 19.49 -3.05 1.67
CA ARG A 191 18.78 -1.78 1.86
C ARG A 191 18.11 -1.82 3.23
N SER A 192 18.43 -0.85 4.08
CA SER A 192 17.59 -0.61 5.26
C SER A 192 16.24 -0.05 4.82
N GLY A 193 15.20 -0.23 5.63
CA GLY A 193 13.83 0.18 5.29
C GLY A 193 13.69 1.62 4.81
N THR A 194 14.44 2.54 5.44
CA THR A 194 14.37 3.98 5.17
C THR A 194 15.34 4.46 4.10
N GLN A 195 16.21 3.59 3.59
CA GLN A 195 17.22 3.99 2.62
C GLN A 195 16.64 4.07 1.20
N ASN A 196 16.97 5.14 0.48
CA ASN A 196 16.53 5.35 -0.91
C ASN A 196 17.09 4.29 -1.87
N GLN A 197 18.35 3.88 -1.68
CA GLN A 197 19.04 2.92 -2.54
C GLN A 197 19.78 1.87 -1.69
N PRO A 198 19.86 0.61 -2.13
CA PRO A 198 20.65 -0.41 -1.44
C PRO A 198 22.16 -0.10 -1.51
N VAL A 199 22.91 -0.57 -0.51
CA VAL A 199 24.37 -0.47 -0.42
C VAL A 199 25.01 -1.81 -0.74
N VAL A 200 26.10 -1.79 -1.51
CA VAL A 200 26.91 -2.98 -1.77
C VAL A 200 27.74 -3.32 -0.53
N LYS A 201 27.72 -4.59 -0.14
CA LYS A 201 28.45 -5.17 0.98
C LYS A 201 29.28 -6.35 0.52
#